data_AF-A0A1H3BV32-F1
#
_entry.id   AF-A0A1H3BV32-F1
#
_cell.length_a   1.000
_cell.length_b   1.000
_cell.length_c   1.000
_cell.angle_alpha   90.00
_cell.angle_beta   90.00
_cell.angle_gamma   90.00
#
_symmetry.space_group_name_H-M   'P 1'
#
loop_
_entity.id
_entity.type
_entity.pdbx_description
1 polymer ?
#
loop_
_entity_poly.entity_id
_entity_poly.type
_entity_poly.pdbx_seq_one_letter_code
_entity_poly.pdbx_strand_id
1 'polypeptide(L)'
;MILRAEFTTEPFEGEGEPPAHAVAARDCLLAAGLEPEFGPLGTSISGEREQLLPALAAVMDTVLSTGANRITLQVTVGDADDEQV
;
A
#
# COMPACT_ATOMS: atom_id res chain seq x y z
N MET A 1 -1.05 9.70 -15.35
CA MET A 1 -0.49 10.65 -14.35
C MET A 1 0.06 9.81 -13.23
N ILE A 2 1.26 10.12 -12.73
CA ILE A 2 1.85 9.32 -11.66
C ILE A 2 1.24 9.71 -10.32
N LEU A 3 0.85 8.70 -9.56
CA LEU A 3 0.41 8.81 -8.19
C LEU A 3 1.43 8.10 -7.31
N ARG A 4 1.68 8.66 -6.12
CA ARG A 4 2.34 7.95 -5.02
C ARG A 4 1.32 7.70 -3.93
N ALA A 5 1.30 6.49 -3.40
CA ALA A 5 0.47 6.10 -2.28
C ALA A 5 1.35 5.59 -1.14
N GLU A 6 1.05 6.05 0.07
CA GLU A 6 1.71 5.65 1.30
C GLU A 6 0.64 5.27 2.31
N PHE A 7 0.71 4.05 2.84
CA PHE A 7 -0.34 3.57 3.74
C PHE A 7 0.15 2.60 4.80
N THR A 8 -0.61 2.56 5.89
CA THR A 8 -0.46 1.61 6.98
C THR A 8 -1.79 0.91 7.26
N THR A 9 -1.68 -0.29 7.81
CA THR A 9 -2.82 -1.14 8.18
C THR A 9 -2.59 -1.69 9.58
N GLU A 10 -3.57 -1.50 10.46
CA GLU A 10 -3.51 -1.83 11.88
C GLU A 10 -4.50 -2.94 12.24
N PRO A 11 -4.25 -3.74 13.30
CA PRO A 11 -3.27 -3.50 14.36
C PRO A 11 -1.82 -3.85 14.00
N PHE A 12 -0.86 -3.19 14.65
CA PHE A 12 0.55 -3.56 14.57
C PHE A 12 1.06 -3.85 15.99
N GLU A 13 1.59 -5.05 16.21
CA GLU A 13 2.01 -5.50 17.54
C GLU A 13 3.49 -5.18 17.87
N GLY A 14 4.20 -4.51 16.95
CA GLY A 14 5.58 -4.07 17.13
C GLY A 14 6.58 -5.00 16.44
N GLU A 15 7.60 -5.46 17.17
CA GLU A 15 8.66 -6.32 16.60
C GLU A 15 8.12 -7.71 16.22
N GLY A 16 8.55 -8.22 15.06
CA GLY A 16 8.22 -9.58 14.64
C GLY A 16 7.88 -9.68 13.16
N GLU A 17 7.16 -10.75 12.82
CA GLU A 17 6.65 -10.96 11.47
C GLU A 17 5.56 -9.93 11.14
N PRO A 18 5.50 -9.45 9.88
CA PRO A 18 4.43 -8.56 9.45
C PRO A 18 3.07 -9.24 9.62
N PRO A 19 2.05 -8.52 10.13
CA PRO A 19 0.73 -9.10 10.33
C PRO A 19 0.07 -9.50 9.00
N ALA A 20 -0.85 -10.46 9.05
CA ALA A 20 -1.46 -11.06 7.87
C ALA A 20 -2.09 -10.03 6.92
N HIS A 21 -2.71 -8.98 7.46
CA HIS A 21 -3.31 -7.92 6.66
C HIS A 21 -2.27 -7.04 5.95
N ALA A 22 -1.09 -6.82 6.54
CA ALA A 22 -0.01 -6.08 5.89
C ALA A 22 0.59 -6.89 4.74
N VAL A 23 0.76 -8.20 4.94
CA VAL A 23 1.21 -9.14 3.89
C VAL A 23 0.18 -9.19 2.75
N ALA A 24 -1.11 -9.29 3.08
CA ALA A 24 -2.19 -9.32 2.08
C ALA A 24 -2.25 -8.03 1.24
N ALA A 25 -1.96 -6.87 1.85
CA ALA A 25 -1.86 -5.61 1.12
C ALA A 25 -0.75 -5.65 0.06
N ARG A 26 0.46 -6.07 0.46
CA ARG A 26 1.60 -6.25 -0.44
C ARG A 26 1.27 -7.21 -1.58
N ASP A 27 0.72 -8.37 -1.26
CA ASP A 27 0.43 -9.41 -2.25
C ASP A 27 -0.67 -8.98 -3.23
N CYS A 28 -1.64 -8.19 -2.78
CA CYS A 28 -2.66 -7.59 -3.66
C CYS A 28 -2.04 -6.61 -4.66
N LEU A 29 -1.05 -5.81 -4.25
CA LEU A 29 -0.32 -4.90 -5.14
C LEU A 29 0.56 -5.67 -6.14
N LEU A 30 1.27 -6.70 -5.68
CA LEU A 30 2.06 -7.59 -6.55
C LEU A 30 1.18 -8.29 -7.61
N ALA A 31 -0.01 -8.75 -7.23
CA ALA A 31 -0.98 -9.35 -8.15
C ALA A 31 -1.51 -8.35 -9.19
N ALA A 32 -1.51 -7.05 -8.88
CA ALA A 32 -1.84 -5.98 -9.80
C ALA A 32 -0.65 -5.55 -10.69
N GLY A 33 0.49 -6.23 -10.62
CA GLY A 33 1.70 -5.91 -11.38
C GLY A 33 2.42 -4.65 -10.89
N LEU A 34 2.23 -4.29 -9.62
CA LEU A 34 2.92 -3.17 -8.96
C LEU A 34 3.99 -3.72 -8.02
N GLU A 35 5.08 -2.97 -7.83
CA GLU A 35 6.20 -3.35 -6.97
C GLU A 35 6.29 -2.42 -5.76
N PRO A 36 5.54 -2.70 -4.67
CA PRO A 36 5.52 -1.81 -3.51
C PRO A 36 6.77 -1.93 -2.65
N GLU A 37 7.18 -0.82 -2.05
CA GLU A 37 8.13 -0.81 -0.94
C GLU A 37 7.40 -1.20 0.34
N PHE A 38 7.64 -2.42 0.82
CA PHE A 38 7.02 -2.95 2.03
C PHE A 38 7.99 -2.89 3.21
N GLY A 39 7.71 -2.03 4.20
CA GLY A 39 8.62 -1.76 5.31
C GLY A 39 7.92 -1.60 6.67
N PRO A 40 8.71 -1.40 7.74
CA PRO A 40 8.20 -1.32 9.12
C PRO A 40 7.32 -0.08 9.38
N LEU A 41 7.45 0.96 8.55
CA LEU A 41 6.68 2.20 8.67
C LEU A 41 5.43 2.23 7.77
N GLY A 42 5.18 1.14 7.02
CA GLY A 42 4.06 1.05 6.08
C GLY A 42 4.49 0.55 4.72
N THR A 43 3.57 0.72 3.77
CA THR A 43 3.76 0.37 2.36
C THR A 43 3.74 1.64 1.53
N SER A 44 4.74 1.80 0.65
CA SER A 44 4.81 2.88 -0.34
C SER A 44 4.73 2.29 -1.75
N ILE A 45 4.08 2.98 -2.69
CA ILE A 45 4.04 2.59 -4.10
C ILE A 45 3.81 3.81 -4.99
N SER A 46 4.50 3.87 -6.12
CA SER A 46 4.23 4.83 -7.20
C SER A 46 3.75 4.09 -8.45
N GLY A 47 2.87 4.71 -9.23
CA GLY A 47 2.41 4.12 -10.49
C GLY A 47 1.42 5.00 -11.24
N GLU A 48 1.08 4.59 -12.47
CA GLU A 48 0.04 5.26 -13.24
C GLU A 48 -1.30 5.19 -12.52
N ARG A 49 -2.01 6.31 -12.49
CA ARG A 49 -3.34 6.45 -11.86
C ARG A 49 -4.28 5.31 -12.22
N GLU A 50 -4.33 4.95 -13.49
CA GLU A 50 -5.24 3.95 -14.05
C GLU A 50 -4.96 2.54 -13.53
N GLN A 51 -3.73 2.27 -13.08
CA GLN A 51 -3.34 1.02 -12.46
C GLN A 51 -3.39 1.09 -10.92
N LEU A 52 -2.94 2.20 -10.34
CA LEU A 52 -2.79 2.32 -8.89
C LEU A 52 -4.13 2.45 -8.16
N LEU A 53 -5.09 3.24 -8.67
CA LEU A 53 -6.36 3.44 -7.95
C LEU A 53 -7.19 2.15 -7.84
N PRO A 54 -7.35 1.33 -8.90
CA PRO A 54 -8.03 0.03 -8.76
C PRO A 54 -7.31 -0.91 -7.79
N ALA A 55 -5.97 -0.91 -7.79
CA ALA A 55 -5.19 -1.75 -6.89
C ALA A 55 -5.38 -1.33 -5.41
N LEU A 56 -5.36 -0.02 -5.11
CA LEU A 56 -5.63 0.49 -3.76
C LEU A 56 -7.05 0.17 -3.29
N ALA A 57 -8.05 0.20 -4.18
CA ALA A 57 -9.41 -0.21 -3.84
C ALA A 57 -9.48 -1.69 -3.44
N ALA A 58 -8.82 -2.58 -4.19
CA ALA A 58 -8.74 -4.00 -3.86
C ALA A 58 -7.96 -4.25 -2.56
N VAL A 59 -6.89 -3.49 -2.30
CA VAL A 59 -6.15 -3.52 -1.04
C VAL A 59 -7.08 -3.18 0.13
N MET A 60 -7.81 -2.07 0.08
CA MET A 60 -8.69 -1.66 1.19
C MET A 60 -9.72 -2.74 1.56
N ASP A 61 -10.34 -3.37 0.57
CA ASP A 61 -11.30 -4.47 0.79
C ASP A 61 -10.63 -5.73 1.38
N THR A 62 -9.47 -6.09 0.83
CA THR A 62 -8.69 -7.27 1.24
C THR A 62 -8.17 -7.15 2.66
N VAL A 63 -7.60 -6.00 3.03
CA VAL A 63 -6.98 -5.83 4.35
C VAL A 63 -8.01 -5.85 5.47
N LEU A 64 -9.18 -5.24 5.25
CA LEU A 64 -10.30 -5.29 6.21
C LEU A 64 -10.83 -6.71 6.41
N SER A 65 -10.83 -7.52 5.34
CA SER A 65 -11.23 -8.93 5.39
C SER A 65 -10.18 -9.85 6.03
N THR A 66 -8.94 -9.38 6.19
CA THR A 66 -7.80 -10.18 6.68
C THR A 66 -7.33 -9.78 8.08
N GLY A 67 -8.11 -8.96 8.78
CA GLY A 67 -7.89 -8.62 10.19
C GLY A 67 -7.47 -7.18 10.44
N ALA A 68 -7.29 -6.36 9.39
CA ALA A 68 -7.12 -4.93 9.60
C ALA A 68 -8.42 -4.32 10.13
N ASN A 69 -8.32 -3.48 11.15
CA ASN A 69 -9.44 -2.70 11.68
C ASN A 69 -9.30 -1.19 11.42
N ARG A 70 -8.14 -0.78 10.90
CA ARG A 70 -7.86 0.61 10.55
C ARG A 70 -6.84 0.68 9.41
N ILE A 71 -7.09 1.63 8.51
CA ILE A 71 -6.23 1.96 7.38
C ILE A 71 -5.92 3.46 7.45
N THR A 72 -4.66 3.84 7.32
CA THR A 72 -4.27 5.23 7.04
C THR A 72 -3.69 5.26 5.64
N LEU A 73 -4.19 6.13 4.76
CA LEU A 73 -3.77 6.21 3.36
C LEU A 73 -3.54 7.68 2.97
N GLN A 74 -2.38 7.95 2.39
CA GLN A 74 -2.05 9.20 1.72
C GLN A 74 -1.85 8.92 0.23
N VAL A 75 -2.41 9.77 -0.63
CA VAL A 75 -2.17 9.73 -2.08
C VAL A 75 -1.75 11.11 -2.54
N THR A 76 -0.60 11.19 -3.20
CA THR A 76 -0.06 12.43 -3.77
C THR A 76 0.07 12.31 -5.28
N VAL A 77 -0.03 13.44 -5.97
CA VAL A 77 0.26 13.56 -7.40
C VAL A 77 1.71 13.97 -7.54
N GLY A 78 2.48 13.27 -8.39
CA GLY A 78 3.86 13.61 -8.71
C GLY A 78 4.17 13.30 -10.17
N ASP A 79 5.38 13.66 -10.60
CA ASP A 79 5.93 13.24 -11.88
C ASP A 79 6.80 11.98 -11.70
N ALA A 80 7.02 11.20 -12.76
CA ALA A 80 7.81 9.96 -12.70
C ALA A 80 9.26 10.17 -12.22
N ASP A 81 9.75 11.41 -12.30
CA ASP A 81 11.10 11.84 -11.94
C ASP A 81 11.18 12.50 -10.56
N ASP A 82 10.07 12.53 -9.81
CA ASP A 82 10.01 13.12 -8.47
C ASP A 82 10.59 12.12 -7.43
N GLU A 83 11.89 11.85 -7.55
CA GLU A 83 12.71 11.36 -6.44
C GLU A 83 12.72 12.47 -5.39
N GLN A 84 11.70 12.49 -4.51
CA GLN A 84 11.66 13.44 -3.43
C GLN A 84 12.90 13.25 -2.53
N VAL A 85 13.71 14.31 -2.56
CA VAL A 85 14.96 14.59 -1.84
C VAL A 85 14.88 14.33 -0.34
#